data_AF-A0A1W0E2T0-F1
#
_entry.id   AF-A0A1W0E2T0-F1
#
_cell.length_a   1.000
_cell.length_b   1.000
_cell.length_c   1.000
_cell.angle_alpha   90.00
_cell.angle_beta   90.00
_cell.angle_gamma   90.00
#
_symmetry.space_group_name_H-M   'P 1'
#
loop_
_entity.id
_entity.type
_entity.pdbx_description
1 polymer ?
#
loop_
_entity_poly.entity_id
_entity_poly.type
_entity_poly.pdbx_seq_one_letter_code
_entity_poly.pdbx_strand_id
1 'polypeptide(L)'
;MREGEKHGIDYFFVSKKEFEEKIKEGFFVEYTFFNENYYGTPKNQGDPRHIVIYDCDKKGIECFSSKLKNIKFVYVHAGEDEILDRLKQRKNITEEEINARKKTMKESMEFAKNFKFDFIVETSKSINLTLNEVDFIISTYFL
;
A
#
# COMPACT_ATOMS: atom_id res chain seq x y z
N MET A 1 -9.76 -13.96 8.12
CA MET A 1 -10.03 -12.90 9.12
C MET A 1 -9.28 -13.25 10.38
N ARG A 2 -8.44 -12.34 10.86
CA ARG A 2 -7.69 -12.49 12.11
C ARG A 2 -8.56 -12.05 13.29
N GLU A 3 -8.18 -12.47 14.49
CA GLU A 3 -8.85 -12.03 15.71
C GLU A 3 -8.75 -10.51 15.87
N GLY A 4 -9.90 -9.87 16.13
CA GLY A 4 -10.00 -8.41 16.28
C GLY A 4 -10.34 -7.63 15.00
N GLU A 5 -10.17 -8.22 13.81
CA GLU A 5 -10.55 -7.58 12.54
C GLU A 5 -12.09 -7.56 12.37
N LYS A 6 -12.61 -6.49 11.77
CA LYS A 6 -14.03 -6.24 11.53
C LYS A 6 -14.31 -6.04 10.04
N HIS A 7 -15.28 -6.80 9.53
CA HIS A 7 -15.75 -6.66 8.15
C HIS A 7 -16.28 -5.25 7.86
N GLY A 8 -15.87 -4.67 6.74
CA GLY A 8 -16.26 -3.31 6.31
C GLY A 8 -15.53 -2.18 7.05
N ILE A 9 -14.66 -2.52 8.01
CA ILE A 9 -13.80 -1.56 8.70
C ILE A 9 -12.35 -1.83 8.32
N ASP A 10 -11.82 -3.00 8.67
CA ASP A 10 -10.44 -3.37 8.34
C ASP A 10 -10.34 -3.86 6.89
N TYR A 11 -11.26 -4.75 6.49
CA TYR A 11 -11.37 -5.27 5.13
C TYR A 11 -12.82 -5.62 4.79
N PHE A 12 -13.14 -5.66 3.49
CA PHE A 12 -14.32 -6.36 3.00
C PHE A 12 -13.96 -7.83 2.77
N PHE A 13 -14.09 -8.64 3.82
CA PHE A 13 -13.84 -10.08 3.75
C PHE A 13 -14.87 -10.78 2.86
N VAL A 14 -14.39 -11.42 1.79
CA VAL A 14 -15.20 -12.18 0.82
C VAL A 14 -14.60 -13.57 0.61
N SER A 15 -15.39 -14.49 0.06
CA SER A 15 -14.86 -15.81 -0.31
C SER A 15 -13.90 -15.73 -1.50
N LYS A 16 -13.01 -16.72 -1.65
CA LYS A 16 -12.11 -16.80 -2.83
C LYS A 16 -12.90 -16.81 -4.15
N LYS A 17 -13.98 -17.58 -4.20
CA LYS A 17 -14.86 -17.67 -5.38
C LYS A 17 -15.45 -16.30 -5.74
N GLU A 18 -15.99 -15.60 -4.74
CA GLU A 18 -16.55 -14.27 -4.94
C GLU A 18 -15.49 -13.25 -5.40
N PHE A 19 -14.27 -13.32 -4.84
CA PHE A 19 -13.17 -12.46 -5.27
C PHE A 19 -12.81 -12.71 -6.74
N GLU A 20 -12.72 -13.99 -7.15
CA GLU A 20 -12.43 -14.37 -8.54
C GLU A 20 -13.55 -13.94 -9.51
N GLU A 21 -14.81 -13.99 -9.09
CA GLU A 21 -15.94 -13.44 -9.87
C GLU A 21 -15.80 -11.93 -10.04
N LYS A 22 -15.52 -11.20 -8.97
CA LYS A 22 -15.26 -9.74 -9.02
C LYS A 22 -14.07 -9.37 -9.90
N ILE A 23 -13.02 -10.19 -9.97
CA ILE A 23 -11.91 -10.01 -10.93
C ILE A 23 -12.45 -10.07 -12.36
N LYS A 24 -13.26 -11.09 -12.69
CA LYS A 24 -13.83 -11.28 -14.05
C LYS A 24 -14.74 -10.13 -14.45
N GLU A 25 -15.47 -9.57 -13.48
CA GLU A 25 -16.33 -8.39 -13.68
C GLU A 25 -15.54 -7.07 -13.78
N GLY A 26 -14.22 -7.10 -13.58
CA GLY A 26 -13.38 -5.92 -13.60
C GLY A 26 -13.69 -4.96 -12.45
N PHE A 27 -14.12 -5.47 -11.30
CA PHE A 27 -14.48 -4.68 -10.12
C PHE A 27 -13.29 -3.93 -9.50
N PHE A 28 -12.09 -4.50 -9.58
CA PHE A 28 -10.89 -3.97 -8.94
C PHE A 28 -10.09 -3.06 -9.87
N VAL A 29 -9.48 -2.01 -9.29
CA VAL A 29 -8.42 -1.27 -9.96
C VAL A 29 -7.19 -2.16 -10.04
N GLU A 30 -6.76 -2.71 -8.91
CA GLU A 30 -5.64 -3.64 -8.76
C GLU A 30 -6.01 -4.77 -7.80
N TYR A 31 -5.31 -5.89 -7.91
CA TYR A 31 -5.36 -6.95 -6.91
C TYR A 31 -4.03 -7.68 -6.84
N THR A 32 -3.74 -8.27 -5.69
CA THR A 32 -2.55 -9.09 -5.44
C THR A 32 -2.92 -10.38 -4.70
N PHE A 33 -2.06 -11.38 -4.83
CA PHE A 33 -2.16 -12.64 -4.10
C PHE A 33 -0.95 -12.75 -3.19
N PHE A 34 -1.20 -12.77 -1.88
CA PHE A 34 -0.17 -12.78 -0.85
C PHE A 34 -0.56 -13.71 0.28
N ASN A 35 0.34 -14.62 0.65
CA ASN A 35 0.13 -15.59 1.73
C ASN A 35 -1.22 -16.32 1.61
N GLU A 36 -1.45 -16.92 0.45
CA GLU A 36 -2.66 -17.69 0.09
C GLU A 36 -3.98 -16.91 0.02
N ASN A 37 -3.95 -15.59 0.18
CA ASN A 37 -5.12 -14.74 0.18
C ASN A 37 -5.08 -13.69 -0.94
N TYR A 38 -6.25 -13.36 -1.48
CA TYR A 38 -6.42 -12.24 -2.41
C TYR A 38 -6.69 -10.95 -1.65
N TYR A 39 -6.12 -9.85 -2.15
CA TYR A 39 -6.36 -8.49 -1.71
C TYR A 39 -6.56 -7.63 -2.94
N GLY A 40 -7.43 -6.63 -2.89
CA GLY A 40 -7.60 -5.73 -4.02
C GLY A 40 -8.39 -4.49 -3.69
N THR A 41 -8.06 -3.42 -4.40
CA THR A 41 -8.68 -2.11 -4.30
C THR A 41 -9.83 -1.98 -5.30
N PRO A 42 -11.08 -1.78 -4.88
CA PRO A 42 -12.21 -1.61 -5.80
C PRO A 42 -12.12 -0.28 -6.58
N LYS A 43 -12.67 -0.24 -7.80
CA LYS A 43 -12.70 0.98 -8.64
C LYS A 43 -13.42 2.18 -8.04
N ASN A 44 -14.43 1.94 -7.20
CA ASN A 44 -15.42 2.95 -6.81
C ASN A 44 -15.48 3.23 -5.29
N GLN A 45 -14.39 3.07 -4.54
CA GLN A 45 -14.41 3.32 -3.09
C GLN A 45 -14.17 4.78 -2.65
N GLY A 46 -14.10 5.72 -3.59
CA GLY A 46 -13.95 7.14 -3.28
C GLY A 46 -15.27 7.91 -3.33
N ASP A 47 -15.59 8.66 -2.28
CA ASP A 47 -16.51 9.79 -2.41
C ASP A 47 -15.77 10.90 -3.19
N PRO A 48 -16.29 11.37 -4.34
CA PRO A 48 -15.64 12.40 -5.15
C PRO A 48 -15.48 13.74 -4.43
N ARG A 49 -16.11 13.93 -3.26
CA ARG A 49 -15.94 15.10 -2.39
C ARG A 49 -14.73 15.02 -1.46
N HIS A 50 -14.06 13.86 -1.41
CA HIS A 50 -12.93 13.61 -0.52
C HIS A 50 -11.68 13.20 -1.30
N ILE A 51 -10.52 13.46 -0.73
CA ILE A 51 -9.26 12.90 -1.22
C ILE A 51 -9.23 11.41 -0.85
N VAL A 52 -9.01 10.56 -1.85
CA VAL A 52 -8.84 9.12 -1.64
C VAL A 52 -7.35 8.81 -1.54
N ILE A 53 -6.94 8.23 -0.41
CA ILE A 53 -5.56 7.77 -0.21
C ILE A 53 -5.52 6.27 -0.48
N TYR A 54 -4.67 5.87 -1.43
CA TYR A 54 -4.43 4.47 -1.74
C TYR A 54 -3.09 4.02 -1.14
N ASP A 55 -3.13 3.06 -0.24
CA ASP A 55 -1.93 2.32 0.18
C ASP A 55 -1.66 1.22 -0.86
N CYS A 56 -0.50 1.24 -1.50
CA CYS A 56 -0.21 0.35 -2.61
C CYS A 56 1.27 -0.05 -2.70
N ASP A 57 1.50 -1.21 -3.32
CA ASP A 57 2.82 -1.70 -3.67
C ASP A 57 3.20 -1.32 -5.12
N LYS A 58 4.33 -1.85 -5.60
CA LYS A 58 4.79 -1.72 -6.99
C LYS A 58 3.68 -2.01 -8.02
N LYS A 59 2.95 -3.12 -7.87
CA LYS A 59 1.92 -3.52 -8.85
C LYS A 59 0.76 -2.54 -8.83
N GLY A 60 0.40 -2.05 -7.65
CA GLY A 60 -0.58 -0.99 -7.51
C GLY A 60 -0.16 0.28 -8.25
N ILE A 61 1.09 0.72 -8.08
CA ILE A 61 1.64 1.89 -8.80
C ILE A 61 1.57 1.72 -10.32
N GLU A 62 2.04 0.58 -10.85
CA GLU A 62 2.00 0.28 -12.29
C GLU A 62 0.56 0.30 -12.82
N CYS A 63 -0.38 -0.26 -12.06
CA CYS A 63 -1.78 -0.31 -12.41
C CYS A 63 -2.43 1.09 -12.37
N PHE A 64 -2.20 1.85 -11.31
CA PHE A 64 -2.75 3.18 -11.12
C PHE A 64 -2.23 4.16 -12.16
N SER A 65 -0.94 4.09 -12.49
CA SER A 65 -0.31 4.94 -13.51
C SER A 65 -0.97 4.80 -14.89
N SER A 66 -1.54 3.63 -15.20
CA SER A 66 -2.21 3.38 -16.49
C SER A 66 -3.72 3.63 -16.46
N LYS A 67 -4.37 3.54 -15.29
CA LYS A 67 -5.84 3.54 -15.17
C LYS A 67 -6.43 4.81 -14.58
N LEU A 68 -5.68 5.54 -13.76
CA LEU A 68 -6.18 6.71 -13.04
C LEU A 68 -5.60 7.99 -13.63
N LYS A 69 -6.46 9.00 -13.79
CA LYS A 69 -6.05 10.36 -14.16
C LYS A 69 -5.93 11.19 -12.87
N ASN A 70 -5.01 12.14 -12.84
CA ASN A 70 -4.79 13.04 -11.70
C ASN A 70 -4.42 12.34 -10.39
N ILE A 71 -3.66 11.24 -10.46
CA ILE A 71 -3.04 10.62 -9.30
C ILE A 71 -1.66 11.22 -9.06
N LYS A 72 -1.29 11.38 -7.79
CA LYS A 72 0.07 11.71 -7.36
C LYS A 72 0.61 10.57 -6.51
N PHE A 73 1.87 10.25 -6.69
CA PHE A 73 2.55 9.18 -5.96
C PHE A 73 3.51 9.77 -4.92
N VAL A 74 3.29 9.36 -3.66
CA VAL A 74 4.16 9.71 -2.53
C VAL A 74 4.91 8.46 -2.09
N TYR A 75 6.24 8.48 -2.16
CA TYR A 75 7.07 7.39 -1.67
C TYR A 75 7.44 7.61 -0.21
N VAL A 76 6.86 6.81 0.68
CA VAL A 76 7.21 6.81 2.10
C VAL A 76 8.38 5.86 2.33
N HIS A 77 9.55 6.42 2.61
CA HIS A 77 10.82 5.70 2.65
C HIS A 77 11.35 5.52 4.07
N ALA A 78 12.04 4.41 4.30
CA ALA A 78 12.87 4.15 5.47
C ALA A 78 14.12 3.39 5.01
N GLY A 79 15.22 3.52 5.76
CA GLY A 79 16.45 2.78 5.48
C GLY A 79 16.25 1.26 5.60
N GLU A 80 17.05 0.48 4.87
CA GLU A 80 16.97 -0.99 4.88
C GLU A 80 17.08 -1.56 6.30
N ASP A 81 18.07 -1.13 7.08
CA ASP A 81 18.28 -1.59 8.45
C ASP A 81 17.07 -1.31 9.35
N GLU A 82 16.49 -0.11 9.22
CA GLU A 82 15.32 0.29 10.00
C GLU A 82 14.08 -0.55 9.64
N ILE A 83 13.86 -0.83 8.35
CA ILE A 83 12.77 -1.71 7.92
C ILE A 83 12.98 -3.13 8.46
N LEU A 84 14.22 -3.64 8.40
CA LEU A 84 14.56 -4.96 8.92
C LEU A 84 14.32 -5.06 10.43
N ASP A 85 14.67 -4.03 11.19
CA ASP A 85 14.44 -4.02 12.63
C ASP A 85 12.96 -3.89 12.97
N ARG A 86 12.20 -3.05 12.27
CA ARG A 86 10.73 -2.98 12.38
C ARG A 86 10.07 -4.32 12.04
N LEU A 87 10.60 -5.08 11.08
CA LEU A 87 10.11 -6.42 10.74
C LEU A 87 10.34 -7.43 11.88
N LYS A 88 11.52 -7.42 12.51
CA LYS A 88 11.84 -8.31 13.64
C LYS A 88 11.01 -8.02 14.89
N GLN A 89 10.58 -6.77 15.08
CA GLN A 89 9.75 -6.36 16.22
C GLN A 89 8.29 -6.85 16.10
N ARG A 90 7.87 -7.35 14.95
CA ARG A 90 6.51 -7.88 14.77
C ARG A 90 6.38 -9.19 15.54
N LYS A 91 5.41 -9.24 16.45
CA LYS A 91 5.05 -10.48 17.16
C LYS A 91 4.48 -11.48 16.16
N ASN A 92 4.76 -12.77 16.37
CA ASN A 92 4.18 -13.90 15.64
C ASN A 92 4.47 -13.95 14.13
N ILE A 93 5.67 -13.53 13.70
CA ILE A 93 6.12 -13.67 12.31
C ILE A 93 7.04 -14.89 12.17
N THR A 94 6.85 -15.71 11.13
CA THR A 94 7.74 -16.86 10.87
C THR A 94 9.00 -16.45 10.11
N GLU A 95 10.04 -17.28 10.14
CA GLU A 95 11.26 -17.03 9.35
C GLU A 95 10.96 -16.98 7.83
N GLU A 96 10.04 -17.80 7.36
CA GLU A 96 9.58 -17.81 5.97
C GLU A 96 8.92 -16.47 5.60
N GLU A 97 8.04 -15.95 6.46
CA GLU A 97 7.41 -14.65 6.27
C GLU A 97 8.42 -13.50 6.32
N ILE A 98 9.43 -13.58 7.20
CA ILE A 98 10.53 -12.60 7.22
C ILE A 98 11.28 -12.61 5.89
N ASN A 99 11.64 -13.79 5.37
CA ASN A 99 12.38 -13.91 4.12
C ASN A 99 11.56 -13.44 2.91
N ALA A 100 10.27 -13.77 2.86
CA ALA A 100 9.35 -13.27 1.85
C ALA A 100 9.27 -11.74 1.88
N ARG A 101 9.09 -11.14 3.07
CA ARG A 101 9.02 -9.68 3.22
C ARG A 101 10.33 -8.96 2.90
N LYS A 102 11.48 -9.55 3.25
CA LYS A 102 12.81 -9.05 2.86
C LYS A 102 12.96 -9.00 1.34
N LYS A 103 12.52 -10.04 0.64
CA LYS A 103 12.52 -10.07 -0.82
C LYS A 103 11.65 -8.95 -1.40
N THR A 104 10.42 -8.81 -0.92
CA THR A 104 9.50 -7.74 -1.34
C THR A 104 10.06 -6.34 -1.07
N MET A 105 10.72 -6.12 0.07
CA MET A 105 11.37 -4.86 0.41
C MET A 105 12.45 -4.49 -0.63
N LYS A 106 13.35 -5.43 -0.95
CA LYS A 106 14.42 -5.19 -1.93
C LYS A 106 13.88 -4.89 -3.33
N GLU A 107 12.89 -5.64 -3.77
CA GLU A 107 12.21 -5.40 -5.06
C GLU A 107 11.54 -4.02 -5.11
N SER A 108 10.92 -3.60 -4.00
CA SER A 108 10.25 -2.30 -3.91
C SER A 108 11.25 -1.14 -3.91
N MET A 109 12.38 -1.28 -3.20
CA MET A 109 13.45 -0.27 -3.22
C MET A 109 14.08 -0.12 -4.60
N GLU A 110 14.32 -1.24 -5.30
CA GLU A 110 14.88 -1.20 -6.66
C GLU A 110 13.91 -0.57 -7.66
N PHE A 111 12.62 -0.88 -7.54
CA PHE A 111 11.58 -0.20 -8.31
C PHE A 111 11.57 1.30 -8.04
N ALA A 112 11.65 1.70 -6.77
CA ALA A 112 11.57 3.10 -6.38
C ALA A 112 12.71 3.95 -6.96
N LYS A 113 13.90 3.38 -7.17
CA LYS A 113 15.02 4.08 -7.85
C LYS A 113 14.71 4.45 -9.31
N ASN A 114 13.85 3.67 -9.96
CA ASN A 114 13.54 3.81 -11.38
C ASN A 114 12.18 4.47 -11.63
N PHE A 115 11.37 4.66 -10.58
CA PHE A 115 10.06 5.27 -10.68
C PHE A 115 10.12 6.76 -10.30
N LYS A 116 9.38 7.61 -11.03
CA LYS A 116 9.28 9.03 -10.74
C LYS A 116 8.11 9.29 -9.80
N PHE A 117 8.41 9.43 -8.52
CA PHE A 117 7.44 9.89 -7.53
C PHE A 117 7.27 11.41 -7.58
N ASP A 118 6.09 11.90 -7.22
CA ASP A 118 5.84 13.33 -7.05
C ASP A 118 6.50 13.85 -5.77
N PHE A 119 6.51 13.03 -4.72
CA PHE A 119 7.11 13.34 -3.43
C PHE A 119 7.80 12.12 -2.82
N ILE A 120 8.85 12.35 -2.03
CA ILE A 120 9.54 11.34 -1.23
C ILE A 120 9.53 11.84 0.20
N VAL A 121 9.05 11.01 1.13
CA VAL A 121 8.94 11.33 2.56
C VAL A 121 9.77 10.32 3.34
N GLU A 122 10.83 10.77 4.00
CA GLU A 122 11.68 9.91 4.84
C GLU A 122 11.09 9.76 6.24
N THR A 123 11.04 8.53 6.74
CA THR A 123 10.48 8.20 8.06
C THR A 123 11.53 7.93 9.14
N SER A 124 12.81 8.14 8.83
CA SER A 124 13.94 8.01 9.77
C SER A 124 14.05 9.18 10.74
N LYS A 125 13.39 10.31 10.43
CA LYS A 125 13.25 11.47 11.31
C LYS A 125 12.12 11.29 12.34
N SER A 126 11.97 12.25 13.25
CA SER A 126 10.90 12.18 14.25
C SER A 126 9.51 12.15 13.60
N ILE A 127 8.59 11.38 14.18
CA ILE A 127 7.23 11.20 13.66
C ILE A 127 6.52 12.54 13.43
N ASN A 128 6.72 13.52 14.32
CA ASN A 128 6.12 14.85 14.19
C ASN A 128 6.61 15.59 12.94
N LEU A 129 7.91 15.48 12.61
CA LEU A 129 8.45 16.10 11.40
C LEU A 129 7.96 15.41 10.13
N THR A 130 7.74 14.10 10.17
CA THR A 130 7.16 13.34 9.06
C THR A 130 5.70 13.71 8.86
N LEU A 131 4.92 13.81 9.93
CA LEU A 131 3.51 14.20 9.87
C LEU A 131 3.36 15.62 9.34
N ASN A 132 4.18 16.58 9.79
CA ASN A 132 4.13 17.96 9.29
C ASN A 132 4.46 18.04 7.80
N GLU A 133 5.41 17.23 7.30
CA GLU A 133 5.72 17.18 5.87
C GLU A 133 4.56 16.59 5.06
N VAL A 134 3.95 15.49 5.52
CA VAL A 134 2.79 14.88 4.86
C VAL A 134 1.60 15.84 4.84
N ASP A 135 1.33 16.53 5.95
CA ASP A 135 0.25 17.52 6.06
C ASP A 135 0.47 18.70 5.10
N PHE A 136 1.71 19.20 5.02
CA PHE A 136 2.09 20.22 4.03
C PHE A 136 1.88 19.73 2.58
N ILE A 137 2.29 18.51 2.27
CA ILE A 137 2.11 17.91 0.94
C ILE A 137 0.62 17.83 0.59
N ILE A 138 -0.21 17.28 1.50
CA ILE A 138 -1.65 17.13 1.27
C ILE A 138 -2.32 18.49 1.09
N SER A 139 -2.07 19.43 2.01
CA SER A 139 -2.72 20.75 1.99
C SER A 139 -2.34 21.63 0.82
N THR A 140 -1.12 21.47 0.27
CA THR A 140 -0.63 22.30 -0.83
C THR A 140 -0.94 21.73 -2.21
N TYR A 141 -0.97 20.40 -2.33
CA TYR A 141 -0.99 19.74 -3.65
C TYR A 141 -2.21 18.85 -3.91
N PHE A 142 -3.04 18.59 -2.90
CA PHE A 142 -4.20 17.69 -3.01
C PHE A 142 -5.53 18.34 -2.61
N LEU A 143 -5.51 19.42 -1.82
CA LEU A 143 -6.66 20.30 -1.53
C LEU A 143 -6.67 21.50 -2.47
#